data_AF-F8B1H7-F1
#
_entry.id   AF-F8B1H7-F1
#
_cell.length_a   1.000
_cell.length_b   1.000
_cell.length_c   1.000
_cell.angle_alpha   90.00
_cell.angle_beta   90.00
_cell.angle_gamma   90.00
#
_symmetry.space_group_name_H-M   'P 1'
#
loop_
_entity.id
_entity.type
_entity.pdbx_description
1 polymer ?
#
loop_
_entity_poly.entity_id
_entity_poly.type
_entity_poly.pdbx_seq_one_letter_code
_entity_poly.pdbx_strand_id
1 'polypeptide(L)' 'MSRARQEVTLTEDLVILTIRGGRLCVLLVERGNEPFLGKLALPGGFLRGDESLDQNGRPAAL' A
#
# COMPACT_ATOMS: atom_id res chain seq x y z
N MET A 1 -28.40 3.05 -22.73
CA MET A 1 -28.14 1.96 -21.76
C MET A 1 -27.13 2.45 -20.74
N SER A 2 -27.56 2.75 -19.51
CA SER A 2 -26.68 3.16 -18.42
C SER A 2 -25.99 1.91 -17.86
N ARG A 3 -24.66 1.84 -17.92
CA ARG A 3 -23.90 0.75 -17.29
C ARG A 3 -23.94 0.95 -15.79
N ALA A 4 -24.23 -0.10 -15.01
CA ALA A 4 -24.09 -0.03 -13.56
C ALA A 4 -22.62 0.29 -13.21
N ARG A 5 -22.39 1.33 -12.41
CA ARG A 5 -21.07 1.63 -11.84
C ARG A 5 -20.88 0.77 -10.61
N GLN A 6 -19.71 0.15 -10.50
CA GLN A 6 -19.33 -0.61 -9.32
C GLN A 6 -18.52 0.29 -8.39
N GLU A 7 -18.91 0.37 -7.14
CA GLU A 7 -18.10 0.99 -6.09
C GLU A 7 -17.02 -0.01 -5.67
N VAL A 8 -15.77 0.43 -5.79
CA VAL A 8 -14.59 -0.36 -5.42
C VAL A 8 -13.70 0.49 -4.52
N THR A 9 -12.99 -0.17 -3.61
CA THR A 9 -11.94 0.46 -2.82
C THR A 9 -10.59 0.15 -3.47
N LEU A 10 -9.78 1.19 -3.71
CA LEU A 10 -8.46 1.04 -4.32
C LEU A 10 -7.38 1.14 -3.25
N THR A 11 -6.39 0.28 -3.35
CA THR A 11 -5.18 0.29 -2.51
C THR A 11 -3.95 0.48 -3.38
N GLU A 12 -2.94 1.09 -2.79
CA GLU A 12 -1.59 1.16 -3.32
C GLU A 12 -0.63 0.50 -2.33
N ASP A 13 0.22 -0.40 -2.82
CA ASP A 13 1.29 -1.03 -2.06
C ASP A 13 2.64 -0.70 -2.73
N LEU A 14 3.62 -0.27 -1.93
CA LEU A 14 4.95 0.13 -2.36
C LEU A 14 5.96 -0.99 -2.12
N VAL A 15 6.69 -1.36 -3.18
CA VAL A 15 7.85 -2.27 -3.07
C VAL A 15 9.12 -1.44 -2.94
N ILE A 16 9.48 -1.07 -1.71
CA ILE A 16 10.67 -0.27 -1.43
C ILE A 16 11.90 -1.17 -1.36
N LEU A 17 12.77 -1.07 -2.36
CA LEU A 17 13.98 -1.88 -2.49
C LEU A 17 15.23 -1.11 -2.07
N THR A 18 16.19 -1.83 -1.48
CA THR A 18 17.52 -1.30 -1.16
C THR A 18 18.57 -2.40 -1.19
N ILE A 19 19.86 -2.03 -1.16
CA ILE A 19 20.97 -2.97 -1.00
C ILE A 19 21.60 -2.74 0.38
N ARG A 20 21.63 -3.78 1.22
CA ARG A 20 22.26 -3.76 2.55
C ARG A 20 23.20 -4.95 2.69
N GLY A 21 24.46 -4.70 3.05
CA GLY A 21 25.48 -5.75 3.17
C GLY A 21 25.66 -6.57 1.88
N GLY A 22 25.56 -5.92 0.71
CA GLY A 22 25.66 -6.57 -0.60
C GLY A 22 24.45 -7.42 -0.99
N ARG A 23 23.34 -7.37 -0.24
CA ARG A 23 22.12 -8.13 -0.51
C ARG A 23 20.97 -7.19 -0.86
N LEU A 24 20.17 -7.58 -1.87
CA LEU A 24 18.90 -6.92 -2.15
C LEU A 24 17.92 -7.16 -0.98
N CYS A 25 17.28 -6.11 -0.51
CA CYS A 25 16.34 -6.11 0.60
C CYS A 25 15.07 -5.34 0.22
N VAL A 26 13.95 -5.71 0.85
CA VAL A 26 12.66 -5.02 0.73
C VAL A 26 12.21 -4.54 2.12
N LEU A 27 11.59 -3.36 2.18
CA LEU A 27 10.95 -2.89 3.41
C LEU A 27 9.62 -3.62 3.63
N LEU A 28 9.41 -4.11 4.85
CA LEU A 28 8.14 -4.66 5.30
C LEU A 28 7.71 -3.94 6.58
N VAL A 29 6.40 -3.87 6.78
CA VAL A 29 5.76 -3.33 7.99
C VAL A 29 4.93 -4.42 8.66
N GLU A 30 4.75 -4.32 9.97
CA GLU A 30 3.82 -5.21 10.68
C GLU A 30 2.40 -4.64 10.57
N ARG A 31 1.43 -5.48 10.19
CA ARG A 31 0.03 -5.06 10.07
C ARG A 31 -0.53 -4.74 11.45
N GLY A 32 -1.04 -3.52 11.61
CA GLY A 32 -1.72 -3.07 12.83
C GLY A 32 -3.23 -3.33 12.89
N ASN A 33 -3.83 -3.87 11.82
CA ASN A 33 -5.28 -4.09 11.72
C ASN A 33 -5.62 -5.48 11.19
N GLU A 34 -6.76 -6.01 11.62
CA GLU A 34 -7.36 -7.19 10.98
C GLU A 34 -7.87 -6.87 9.56
N PRO A 35 -7.90 -7.87 8.66
CA PRO A 35 -7.40 -9.24 8.84
C PRO A 35 -5.86 -9.30 8.86
N PHE A 36 -5.32 -10.37 9.45
CA PHE A 36 -3.89 -10.70 9.50
C PHE A 36 -3.07 -9.77 10.38
N LEU A 37 -3.65 -9.34 11.51
CA LEU A 37 -2.95 -8.57 12.53
C LEU A 37 -1.61 -9.24 12.92
N GLY A 38 -0.55 -8.43 13.03
CA GLY A 38 0.79 -8.89 13.40
C GLY A 38 1.58 -9.60 12.29
N LYS A 39 1.03 -9.73 11.07
CA LYS A 39 1.77 -10.28 9.92
C LYS A 39 2.57 -9.19 9.21
N LEU A 40 3.68 -9.58 8.58
CA LEU A 40 4.44 -8.69 7.71
C LEU A 40 3.69 -8.43 6.40
N ALA A 41 3.70 -7.18 5.94
CA ALA A 41 3.11 -6.74 4.69
C ALA A 41 4.00 -5.69 4.00
N LEU A 42 3.71 -5.43 2.72
CA LEU A 42 4.26 -4.27 2.05
C LEU A 42 3.70 -2.99 2.69
N PRO A 43 4.49 -1.91 2.75
CA PRO A 43 3.96 -0.59 3.06
C PRO A 43 2.90 -0.21 2.02
N GLY A 44 1.75 0.28 2.46
CA GLY A 44 0.66 0.60 1.56
C GLY A 44 -0.49 1.30 2.26
N GLY A 45 -1.50 1.68 1.49
CA GLY A 45 -2.65 2.41 1.99
C GLY A 45 -3.83 2.44 1.02
N PHE A 46 -4.95 2.95 1.52
CA PHE A 46 -6.13 3.20 0.71
C PHE A 46 -6.02 4.55 0.02
N LEU A 47 -6.43 4.60 -1.25
CA LEU A 47 -6.58 5.86 -1.97
C LEU A 47 -7.89 6.52 -1.57
N ARG A 48 -7.83 7.82 -1.25
CA ARG A 48 -9.04 8.63 -1.07
C ARG A 48 -9.52 9.12 -2.44
N GLY A 49 -10.83 9.36 -2.57
CA GLY A 49 -11.49 9.55 -3.86
C GLY A 49 -11.01 10.75 -4.70
N ASP A 50 -10.26 11.67 -4.08
CA ASP A 50 -9.63 12.84 -4.67
C ASP A 50 -8.10 12.72 -4.86
N GLU A 51 -7.50 11.64 -4.37
CA GLU A 51 -6.07 11.38 -4.49
C GLU A 51 -5.75 10.70 -5.83
N SER A 52 -4.81 11.26 -6.58
CA SER A 52 -4.23 10.56 -7.73
C SER A 52 -3.13 9.59 -7.26
N LEU A 53 -2.89 8.51 -8.01
CA LEU A 53 -1.91 7.46 -7.65
C LEU A 53 -0.50 8.03 -7.41
N ASP A 54 -0.18 9.09 -8.14
CA ASP A 54 1.06 9.84 -8.12
C ASP A 54 1.20 10.81 -6.91
N GLN A 55 0.11 11.11 -6.19
CA GLN A 55 0.14 11.98 -5.01
C GLN A 55 0.46 11.23 -3.70
N ASN A 56 0.35 9.90 -3.66
CA ASN A 56 0.64 9.07 -2.48
C ASN A 56 2.11 8.67 -2.30
N GLY A 57 3.05 9.44 -2.88
CA GLY A 57 4.49 9.31 -2.61
C GLY A 57 4.92 9.57 -1.15
N ARG A 58 3.98 9.67 -0.21
CA ARG A 58 4.22 9.67 1.22
C ARG A 58 3.75 8.33 1.77
N PRO A 59 4.62 7.51 2.37
CA PRO A 59 4.18 6.28 3.01
C PRO A 59 3.06 6.64 3.99
N ALA A 60 1.84 6.16 3.71
CA ALA A 60 0.75 6.22 4.66
C ALA A 60 1.30 5.70 5.99
N ALA A 61 1.18 6.54 7.01
CA ALA A 61 1.90 6.43 8.27
C ALA A 61 2.10 4.97 8.73
N LEU A 62 3.37 4.65 9.03
CA LEU A 62 3.70 3.61 10.01
C LEU A 62 2.91 3.83 11.29
#